data_AF-A0A535SCA5-F1
#
_entry.id   AF-A0A535SCA5-F1
#
_cell.length_a   1.000
_cell.length_b   1.000
_cell.length_c   1.000
_cell.angle_alpha   90.00
_cell.angle_beta   90.00
_cell.angle_gamma   90.00
#
_symmetry.space_group_name_H-M   'P 1'
#
loop_
_entity.id
_entity.type
_entity.pdbx_description
1 polymer ?
#
loop_
_entity_poly.entity_id
_entity_poly.type
_entity_poly.pdbx_seq_one_letter_code
_entity_poly.pdbx_strand_id
1 'polypeptide(L)'
;MWTAMQWGGTHGFRCLDFGRTDLDNRGLRDFKSRWGATEMPLIYSHLSDAPPRPARHLAMKALSRVIRSSPPIICRGLGELLYRRAAGRFA
;
A
#
# COMPACT_ATOMS: atom_id res chain seq x y z
N MET A 1 -5.26 13.73 -10.68
CA MET A 1 -5.25 14.61 -9.50
C MET A 1 -5.78 16.00 -9.85
N TRP A 2 -5.17 16.71 -10.80
CA TRP A 2 -5.64 18.00 -11.29
C TRP A 2 -7.16 18.07 -11.57
N THR A 3 -7.68 17.15 -12.38
CA THR A 3 -9.12 17.06 -12.69
C THR A 3 -9.99 16.90 -11.44
N ALA A 4 -9.55 16.14 -10.44
CA ALA A 4 -10.29 15.94 -9.21
C ALA A 4 -10.33 17.22 -8.35
N MET A 5 -9.23 17.98 -8.29
CA MET A 5 -9.20 19.27 -7.59
C MET A 5 -10.03 20.33 -8.31
N GLN A 6 -9.99 20.37 -9.65
CA GLN A 6 -10.85 21.27 -10.43
C GLN A 6 -12.33 20.96 -10.21
N TRP A 7 -12.72 19.69 -10.34
CA TRP A 7 -14.08 19.24 -10.06
C TRP A 7 -14.48 19.56 -8.62
N GLY A 8 -13.61 19.31 -7.64
CA GLY A 8 -13.85 19.65 -6.25
C GLY A 8 -14.11 21.15 -6.05
N GLY A 9 -13.29 21.98 -6.68
CA GLY A 9 -13.44 23.44 -6.65
C GLY A 9 -14.76 23.93 -7.26
N THR A 10 -15.19 23.35 -8.38
CA THR A 10 -16.49 23.71 -9.00
C THR A 10 -17.69 23.25 -8.18
N HIS A 11 -17.51 22.27 -7.29
CA HIS A 11 -18.56 21.76 -6.40
C HIS A 11 -18.45 22.30 -4.96
N GLY A 12 -17.61 23.31 -4.73
CA GLY A 12 -17.50 24.00 -3.44
C GLY A 12 -16.69 23.25 -2.37
N PHE A 13 -15.97 22.18 -2.73
CA PHE A 13 -15.07 21.50 -1.81
C PHE A 13 -13.81 22.32 -1.57
N ARG A 14 -13.38 22.40 -0.30
CA ARG A 14 -12.21 23.21 0.13
C ARG A 14 -10.99 22.39 0.50
N CYS A 15 -11.16 21.09 0.74
CA CYS A 15 -10.10 20.20 1.20
C CYS A 15 -10.14 18.90 0.41
N LEU A 16 -8.96 18.41 0.02
CA LEU A 16 -8.77 17.09 -0.57
C LEU A 16 -7.80 16.31 0.32
N ASP A 17 -8.29 15.23 0.91
CA ASP A 17 -7.46 14.29 1.65
C ASP A 17 -6.87 13.25 0.68
N PHE A 18 -5.54 13.16 0.63
CA PHE A 18 -4.82 12.18 -0.19
C PHE A 18 -4.72 10.80 0.47
N GLY A 19 -5.24 10.65 1.69
CA GLY A 19 -5.23 9.45 2.50
C GLY A 19 -3.88 9.14 3.15
N ARG A 20 -3.83 8.03 3.91
CA ARG A 20 -2.64 7.55 4.63
C ARG A 20 -1.50 7.17 3.68
N THR A 21 -0.27 7.36 4.11
CA THR A 21 0.92 6.81 3.47
C THR A 21 1.88 6.31 4.55
N ASP A 22 2.51 5.16 4.32
CA ASP A 22 3.52 4.64 5.24
C ASP A 22 4.75 5.56 5.26
N LEU A 23 5.35 5.72 6.45
CA LEU A 23 6.48 6.62 6.67
C LEU A 23 7.67 6.33 5.75
N ASP A 24 7.89 5.06 5.42
CA ASP A 24 8.97 4.58 4.56
C ASP A 24 8.74 4.87 3.06
N ASN A 25 7.51 5.19 2.65
CA ASN A 25 7.17 5.43 1.25
C ASN A 25 7.42 6.89 0.85
N ARG A 26 8.71 7.28 0.84
CA ARG A 26 9.15 8.65 0.52
C ARG A 26 8.62 9.14 -0.83
N GLY A 27 8.63 8.31 -1.87
CA GLY A 27 8.17 8.71 -3.20
C GLY A 27 6.69 9.12 -3.24
N LEU A 28 5.83 8.39 -2.52
CA LEU A 28 4.41 8.75 -2.46
C LEU A 28 4.18 9.98 -1.58
N ARG A 29 4.94 10.14 -0.49
CA ARG A 29 4.91 11.35 0.35
C ARG A 29 5.32 12.59 -0.44
N ASP A 30 6.43 12.51 -1.18
CA ASP A 30 6.92 13.59 -2.04
C ASP A 30 5.93 13.91 -3.17
N PHE A 31 5.32 12.89 -3.79
CA PHE A 31 4.27 13.08 -4.77
C PHE A 31 3.10 13.90 -4.20
N LYS A 32 2.61 13.58 -3.00
CA LYS A 32 1.51 14.30 -2.34
C LYS A 32 1.92 15.73 -1.98
N SER A 33 3.11 15.91 -1.42
CA SER A 33 3.63 17.24 -1.04
C SER A 33 3.76 18.17 -2.25
N ARG A 34 4.16 17.66 -3.42
CA ARG A 34 4.23 18.45 -4.67
C ARG A 34 2.88 18.93 -5.19
N TRP A 35 1.77 18.35 -4.74
CA TRP A 35 0.42 18.86 -5.00
C TRP A 35 -0.02 19.94 -4.01
N GLY A 36 0.85 20.36 -3.08
CA GLY A 36 0.52 21.33 -2.02
C GLY A 36 -0.16 20.71 -0.80
N ALA A 37 -0.16 19.37 -0.67
CA ALA A 37 -0.74 18.72 0.49
C ALA A 37 0.11 18.96 1.75
N THR A 38 -0.56 19.13 2.90
CA THR A 38 0.09 19.18 4.22
C THR A 38 0.10 17.77 4.82
N GLU A 39 1.27 17.29 5.22
CA GLU A 39 1.38 16.00 5.88
C GLU A 39 1.03 16.12 7.37
N MET A 40 0.18 15.23 7.86
CA MET A 40 -0.26 15.20 9.26
C MET A 40 -0.02 13.80 9.85
N PRO A 41 0.51 13.71 11.08
CA PRO A 41 0.70 12.41 11.74
C PRO A 41 -0.67 11.78 12.03
N LEU A 42 -0.87 10.54 11.59
CA LEU A 42 -2.06 9.76 11.91
C LEU A 42 -1.76 8.84 13.10
N ILE A 43 -2.23 9.22 14.28
CA ILE A 43 -2.03 8.46 15.53
C ILE A 43 -3.25 7.55 15.72
N TYR A 44 -3.03 6.24 15.79
CA TYR A 44 -4.07 5.25 16.04
C TYR A 44 -3.56 4.11 16.91
N SER A 45 -4.48 3.51 17.66
CA SER A 45 -4.20 2.37 18.53
C SER A 45 -4.63 1.08 17.83
N HIS A 46 -3.83 0.02 18.01
CA HIS A 46 -4.19 -1.32 17.59
C HIS A 46 -4.69 -2.11 18.79
N LEU A 47 -5.90 -2.67 18.69
CA LEU A 47 -6.40 -3.65 19.64
C LEU A 47 -6.24 -5.04 19.01
N SER A 48 -5.30 -5.83 19.53
CA SER A 48 -5.09 -7.21 19.10
C SER A 48 -4.66 -8.08 20.27
N ASP A 49 -5.20 -9.30 20.34
CA ASP A 49 -4.82 -10.29 21.36
C ASP A 49 -3.38 -10.82 21.18
N ALA A 50 -2.80 -10.62 19.99
CA ALA A 50 -1.43 -10.98 19.68
C ALA A 50 -0.52 -9.73 19.69
N PRO A 51 0.73 -9.85 20.15
CA PRO A 51 1.68 -8.74 20.07
C PRO A 51 1.95 -8.38 18.61
N PRO A 52 2.13 -7.08 18.30
CA PRO A 52 2.46 -6.63 16.96
C PRO A 52 3.77 -7.29 16.51
N ARG A 53 3.73 -8.03 15.41
CA ARG A 53 4.93 -8.63 14.84
C ARG A 53 5.75 -7.53 14.16
N PRO A 54 7.06 -7.41 14.41
CA PRO A 54 7.89 -6.46 13.71
C PRO A 54 7.76 -6.73 12.21
N ALA A 55 7.49 -5.67 11.44
CA ALA A 55 7.37 -5.77 10.00
C ALA A 55 8.68 -6.36 9.44
N ARG A 56 8.56 -7.47 8.71
CA ARG A 56 9.70 -8.26 8.22
C ARG A 56 10.35 -7.59 6.99
N HIS A 57 10.70 -6.31 7.12
CA HIS A 57 11.08 -5.42 6.01
C HIS A 57 12.17 -6.00 5.11
N LEU A 58 13.19 -6.66 5.67
CA LEU A 58 14.26 -7.29 4.89
C LEU A 58 13.75 -8.48 4.06
N ALA A 59 12.96 -9.37 4.67
CA ALA A 59 12.36 -10.49 3.96
C ALA A 59 11.39 -10.02 2.86
N MET A 60 10.61 -8.98 3.13
CA MET A 60 9.71 -8.38 2.15
C MET A 60 10.46 -7.69 1.00
N LYS A 61 11.57 -6.99 1.28
CA LYS A 61 12.45 -6.41 0.24
C LYS A 61 13.08 -7.51 -0.62
N ALA A 62 13.60 -8.57 -0.01
CA ALA A 62 14.17 -9.71 -0.73
C ALA A 62 13.12 -10.38 -1.62
N LEU A 63 11.94 -10.66 -1.06
CA LEU A 63 10.82 -11.25 -1.80
C LEU A 63 10.38 -10.35 -2.97
N SER A 64 10.23 -9.04 -2.74
CA SER A 64 9.88 -8.08 -3.78
C SER A 64 10.89 -8.06 -4.92
N ARG A 65 12.19 -8.15 -4.61
CA ARG A 65 13.25 -8.24 -5.61
C ARG A 65 13.13 -9.51 -6.44
N VAL A 66 12.97 -10.67 -5.78
CA VAL A 66 12.79 -11.96 -6.46
C VAL A 66 11.58 -11.91 -7.39
N ILE A 67 10.44 -11.43 -6.91
CA ILE A 67 9.21 -11.31 -7.71
C ILE A 67 9.44 -10.42 -8.94
N ARG A 68 10.10 -9.27 -8.77
CA ARG A 68 10.32 -8.31 -9.86
C ARG A 68 11.29 -8.85 -10.92
N SER A 69 12.25 -9.68 -10.54
CA SER A 69 13.17 -10.34 -11.46
C SER A 69 12.62 -11.64 -12.06
N SER A 70 11.46 -12.11 -11.61
CA SER A 70 10.90 -13.40 -12.03
C SER A 70 10.14 -13.27 -13.35
N PRO A 71 10.38 -14.16 -14.33
CA PRO A 71 9.54 -14.27 -15.51
C PRO A 71 8.05 -14.49 -15.14
N PRO A 72 7.09 -13.94 -15.91
CA PRO A 72 5.66 -14.02 -15.60
C PRO A 72 5.13 -15.45 -15.41
N ILE A 73 5.74 -16.43 -16.09
CA ILE A 73 5.37 -17.85 -16.03
C ILE A 73 5.57 -18.42 -14.62
N ILE A 74 6.65 -18.03 -13.93
CA ILE A 74 6.96 -18.50 -12.58
C ILE A 74 5.92 -17.97 -11.59
N CYS A 75 5.60 -16.67 -11.67
CA CYS A 75 4.58 -16.06 -10.80
C CYS A 75 3.20 -16.69 -11.02
N ARG A 76 2.84 -17.01 -12.26
CA ARG A 76 1.56 -17.66 -12.60
C ARG A 76 1.48 -19.08 -12.02
N GLY A 77 2.51 -19.90 -12.24
CA GLY A 77 2.57 -21.28 -11.71
C GLY A 77 2.58 -21.34 -10.18
N LEU A 78 3.36 -20.47 -9.52
CA LEU A 78 3.34 -20.34 -8.06
C LEU A 78 1.97 -19.88 -7.55
N GLY A 79 1.34 -18.92 -8.22
CA GLY A 79 0.01 -18.44 -7.89
C GLY A 79 -1.03 -19.57 -7.89
N GLU A 80 -1.08 -20.37 -8.97
CA GLU A 80 -2.03 -21.49 -9.08
C GLU A 80 -1.81 -22.57 -8.01
N LEU A 81 -0.55 -22.90 -7.69
CA LEU A 81 -0.22 -23.88 -6.65
C LEU A 81 -0.60 -23.37 -5.25
N LEU A 82 -0.27 -22.11 -4.95
CA LEU A 82 -0.56 -21.49 -3.66
C LEU A 82 -2.07 -21.31 -3.46
N TYR A 83 -2.78 -20.84 -4.49
CA TYR A 83 -4.24 -20.71 -4.44
C TYR A 83 -4.92 -22.06 -4.25
N ARG A 84 -4.45 -23.11 -4.95
CA ARG A 84 -4.99 -24.47 -4.78
C ARG A 84 -4.83 -24.98 -3.34
N ARG A 85 -3.69 -24.70 -2.70
CA ARG A 85 -3.44 -25.08 -1.30
C ARG A 85 -4.18 -24.21 -0.29
N ALA A 86 -4.39 -22.93 -0.59
CA ALA A 86 -5.17 -22.04 0.26
C ALA A 86 -6.67 -22.37 0.19
N ALA A 87 -7.19 -22.63 -1.00
CA ALA A 87 -8.58 -23.04 -1.22
C ALA A 87 -8.89 -24.43 -0.63
N GLY A 88 -7.96 -25.39 -0.73
CA GLY A 88 -8.11 -26.73 -0.14
C GLY A 88 -8.03 -26.78 1.39
N ARG A 89 -7.79 -25.65 2.07
CA ARG A 89 -7.72 -25.56 3.54
C ARG A 89 -9.00 -24.96 4.15
N PHE A 90 -10.01 -24.68 3.31
CA PHE A 90 -11.35 -24.21 3.69
C PHE A 90 -12.47 -25.15 3.20
N ALA A 91 -12.13 -26.39 2.81
CA ALA A 91 -13.08 -27.46 2.48
C ALA A 91 -13.01 -28.57 3.52
#